data_AF-A0A4Y8WLH5-F1
#
_entry.id   AF-A0A4Y8WLH5-F1
#
_cell.length_a   1.000
_cell.length_b   1.000
_cell.length_c   1.000
_cell.angle_alpha   90.00
_cell.angle_beta   90.00
_cell.angle_gamma   90.00
#
_symmetry.space_group_name_H-M   'P 1'
#
loop_
_entity.id
_entity.type
_entity.pdbx_description
1 polymer ?
#
loop_
_entity_poly.entity_id
_entity_poly.type
_entity_poly.pdbx_seq_one_letter_code
_entity_poly.pdbx_strand_id
1 'polypeptide(L)'
;MYNCRTSRKVRNMRTITASEFRANQKKYFELAEKTPIFVSRPGKPAMKISVVEGAFTSEEMQAIREGFEQIREGKSKEVDAHNLWESID
;
A
#
# COMPACT_ATOMS: atom_id res chain seq x y z
N MET A 1 -21.73 -14.19 -11.99
CA MET A 1 -20.45 -14.42 -12.72
C MET A 1 -20.12 -13.14 -13.49
N TYR A 2 -19.20 -12.30 -12.99
CA TYR A 2 -18.84 -11.08 -13.72
C TYR A 2 -17.58 -11.34 -14.55
N ASN A 3 -17.81 -11.55 -15.85
CA ASN A 3 -16.77 -11.66 -16.87
C ASN A 3 -16.10 -10.29 -17.09
N CYS A 4 -14.86 -10.14 -16.64
CA CYS A 4 -14.04 -9.00 -17.01
C CYS A 4 -13.29 -9.33 -18.32
N ARG A 5 -13.80 -8.84 -19.45
CA ARG A 5 -13.03 -8.78 -20.70
C ARG A 5 -12.05 -7.62 -20.59
N THR A 6 -10.75 -7.91 -20.62
CA THR A 6 -9.70 -6.90 -20.78
C THR A 6 -8.90 -7.19 -22.04
N SER A 7 -9.30 -6.59 -23.16
CA SER A 7 -8.44 -6.44 -24.33
C SER A 7 -7.71 -5.10 -24.28
N ARG A 8 -6.45 -5.10 -23.86
CA ARG A 8 -5.37 -4.27 -24.44
C ARG A 8 -4.04 -4.72 -23.84
N LYS A 9 -3.15 -5.16 -24.72
CA LYS A 9 -1.85 -5.78 -24.45
C LYS A 9 -0.86 -4.71 -23.95
N VAL A 10 -0.87 -4.40 -22.65
CA VAL A 10 0.24 -3.70 -21.99
C VAL A 10 1.24 -4.77 -21.57
N ARG A 11 2.29 -4.96 -22.37
CA ARG A 11 3.34 -5.95 -22.12
C ARG A 11 3.94 -5.65 -20.75
N ASN A 12 3.75 -6.57 -19.81
CA ASN A 12 4.27 -6.62 -18.43
C ASN A 12 3.40 -6.02 -17.31
N MET A 13 2.14 -5.65 -17.51
CA MET A 13 1.29 -5.26 -16.37
C MET A 13 0.74 -6.49 -15.63
N ARG A 14 0.99 -6.64 -14.32
CA ARG A 14 0.47 -7.74 -13.49
C ARG A 14 -0.60 -7.26 -12.51
N THR A 15 -1.81 -7.78 -12.66
CA THR A 15 -2.92 -7.55 -11.72
C THR A 15 -3.08 -8.78 -10.81
N ILE A 16 -3.11 -8.57 -9.50
CA ILE A 16 -3.30 -9.58 -8.47
C ILE A 16 -4.53 -9.28 -7.61
N THR A 17 -5.00 -10.26 -6.86
CA THR A 17 -6.09 -10.05 -5.90
C THR A 17 -5.55 -9.49 -4.58
N ALA A 18 -6.40 -8.80 -3.81
CA ALA A 18 -6.03 -8.34 -2.48
C ALA A 18 -5.71 -9.48 -1.50
N SER A 19 -6.29 -10.67 -1.68
CA SER A 19 -5.97 -11.85 -0.85
C SER A 19 -4.59 -12.40 -1.18
N GLU A 20 -4.27 -12.50 -2.47
CA GLU A 20 -2.96 -12.94 -2.95
C GLU A 20 -1.84 -11.99 -2.49
N PHE A 21 -2.09 -10.68 -2.58
CA PHE A 21 -1.17 -9.65 -2.09
C PHE A 21 -0.89 -9.83 -0.60
N ARG A 22 -1.92 -9.98 0.23
CA ARG A 22 -1.78 -10.12 1.69
C ARG A 22 -0.97 -11.36 2.10
N ALA A 23 -1.15 -12.47 1.39
CA ALA A 23 -0.44 -13.70 1.68
C ALA A 23 1.07 -13.64 1.37
N ASN A 24 1.49 -12.80 0.42
CA ASN A 24 2.88 -12.76 -0.08
C ASN A 24 3.39 -11.33 -0.33
N GLN A 25 3.16 -10.42 0.61
CA GLN A 25 3.42 -8.98 0.41
C GLN A 25 4.86 -8.71 -0.05
N LYS A 26 5.86 -9.30 0.63
CA LYS A 26 7.29 -9.11 0.33
C LYS A 26 7.62 -9.41 -1.14
N LYS A 27 7.16 -10.55 -1.65
CA LYS A 27 7.35 -10.97 -3.05
C LYS A 27 6.82 -9.92 -4.03
N TYR A 28 5.65 -9.35 -3.75
CA TYR A 28 5.05 -8.36 -4.64
C TYR A 28 5.71 -6.98 -4.55
N PHE A 29 6.27 -6.62 -3.41
CA PHE A 29 7.12 -5.42 -3.29
C PHE A 29 8.43 -5.57 -4.09
N GLU A 30 9.12 -6.71 -3.97
CA GLU A 30 10.32 -7.00 -4.76
C GLU A 30 10.03 -7.01 -6.27
N LEU A 31 8.87 -7.55 -6.68
CA LEU A 31 8.44 -7.49 -8.08
C LEU A 31 8.10 -6.05 -8.52
N ALA A 32 7.52 -5.25 -7.63
CA ALA A 32 7.15 -3.86 -7.90
C ALA A 32 8.34 -2.94 -8.15
N GLU A 33 9.56 -3.33 -7.73
CA GLU A 33 10.81 -2.65 -8.09
C GLU A 33 11.06 -2.64 -9.60
N LYS A 34 10.71 -3.74 -10.27
CA LYS A 34 10.95 -3.90 -11.71
C LYS A 34 9.73 -3.59 -12.55
N THR A 35 8.53 -3.76 -12.00
CA THR A 35 7.30 -3.73 -12.77
C THR A 35 6.10 -3.37 -11.91
N PRO A 36 5.29 -2.35 -12.28
CA PRO A 36 4.12 -1.97 -11.51
C PRO A 36 3.13 -3.13 -11.31
N ILE A 37 2.67 -3.31 -10.07
CA ILE A 37 1.69 -4.33 -9.69
C ILE A 37 0.36 -3.65 -9.38
N PHE A 38 -0.75 -4.19 -9.90
CA PHE A 38 -2.09 -3.70 -9.61
C PHE A 38 -2.82 -4.65 -8.68
N VAL A 39 -3.29 -4.16 -7.53
CA VAL A 39 -4.07 -4.94 -6.57
C VAL A 39 -5.56 -4.65 -6.78
N SER A 40 -6.25 -5.62 -7.37
CA SER A 40 -7.70 -5.58 -7.57
C SER A 40 -8.47 -5.81 -6.26
N ARG A 41 -9.58 -5.08 -6.11
CA ARG A 41 -10.47 -5.14 -4.95
C ARG A 41 -11.93 -5.18 -5.41
N PRO A 42 -12.79 -6.04 -4.85
CA PRO A 42 -14.21 -6.05 -5.19
C PRO A 42 -14.86 -4.68 -4.91
N GLY A 43 -15.59 -4.16 -5.89
CA GLY A 43 -16.34 -2.90 -5.74
C GLY A 43 -15.50 -1.64 -5.56
N LYS A 44 -14.16 -1.71 -5.70
CA LYS A 44 -13.26 -0.56 -5.54
C LYS A 44 -12.24 -0.49 -6.69
N PRO A 45 -11.71 0.70 -7.01
CA PRO A 45 -10.61 0.83 -7.95
C PRO A 45 -9.38 0.02 -7.49
N ALA A 46 -8.64 -0.51 -8.47
CA ALA A 46 -7.39 -1.21 -8.23
C ALA A 46 -6.34 -0.25 -7.67
N MET A 47 -5.51 -0.73 -6.74
CA MET A 47 -4.36 0.03 -6.23
C MET A 47 -3.13 -0.26 -7.07
N LYS A 48 -2.30 0.74 -7.35
CA LYS A 48 -1.01 0.57 -8.02
C LYS A 48 0.10 0.52 -6.98
N ILE A 49 0.95 -0.49 -7.05
CA ILE A 49 2.20 -0.59 -6.30
C ILE A 49 3.33 -0.38 -7.32
N SER A 50 4.14 0.64 -7.08
CA SER A 50 5.36 0.93 -7.84
C SER A 50 6.34 1.65 -6.94
N VAL A 51 7.62 1.55 -7.24
CA VAL A 51 8.63 2.40 -6.61
C VAL A 51 8.33 3.86 -6.94
N VAL A 52 8.37 4.71 -5.92
CA VAL A 52 8.36 6.15 -6.10
C VAL A 52 9.80 6.54 -6.44
N GLU A 53 10.01 7.12 -7.61
CA GLU A 53 11.31 7.72 -7.94
C GLU A 53 11.39 9.09 -7.25
N GLY A 54 12.25 9.19 -6.24
CA GLY A 54 12.47 10.40 -5.47
C GLY A 54 12.99 10.11 -4.07
N ALA A 55 13.85 10.98 -3.55
CA ALA A 55 14.14 10.98 -2.12
C ALA A 55 12.92 11.56 -1.39
N PHE A 56 12.63 11.03 -0.20
CA PHE A 56 11.69 11.69 0.72
C PHE A 56 12.09 13.16 0.88
N THR A 57 11.11 14.04 0.98
CA THR A 57 11.37 15.44 1.33
C THR A 57 11.97 15.51 2.74
N SER A 58 12.66 16.61 3.07
CA SER A 58 13.21 16.79 4.42
C SER A 58 12.11 16.75 5.50
N GLU A 59 10.93 17.26 5.18
CA GLU A 59 9.76 17.27 6.06
C GLU A 59 9.23 15.85 6.30
N GLU A 60 9.11 15.04 5.24
CA GLU A 60 8.71 13.64 5.36
C GLU A 60 9.72 12.83 6.17
N MET A 61 11.02 13.04 5.95
CA MET A 61 12.07 12.37 6.71
C MET A 61 12.05 12.76 8.19
N GLN A 62 11.76 14.02 8.49
CA GLN A 62 11.63 14.51 9.85
C GLN A 62 10.42 13.89 10.54
N ALA A 63 9.24 13.90 9.89
CA ALA A 63 8.03 13.29 10.43
C ALA A 63 8.20 11.80 10.72
N ILE A 64 8.88 11.06 9.84
CA ILE A 64 9.19 9.63 10.07
C ILE A 64 10.08 9.46 11.31
N ARG A 65 11.11 10.29 11.46
CA ARG A 65 12.04 10.22 12.60
C ARG A 65 11.32 10.51 13.91
N GLU A 66 10.53 11.59 13.95
CA GLU A 66 9.74 11.98 15.12
C GLU A 66 8.74 10.89 15.51
N GLY A 67 8.04 10.31 14.53
CA GLY A 67 7.13 9.17 14.78
C GLY A 67 7.86 7.97 15.36
N PHE A 68 9.08 7.68 14.89
CA PHE A 68 9.88 6.56 15.39
C PHE A 68 10.34 6.80 16.84
N GLU A 69 10.74 8.02 17.18
CA GLU A 69 11.11 8.42 18.54
C GLU A 69 9.91 8.33 19.48
N GLN A 70 8.73 8.82 19.07
CA GLN A 70 7.51 8.71 19.86
C GLN A 70 7.13 7.25 20.17
N ILE A 71 7.28 6.34 19.19
CA ILE A 71 7.05 4.90 19.41
C ILE A 71 8.06 4.34 20.42
N ARG A 72 9.35 4.69 20.30
CA ARG A 72 10.39 4.22 21.25
C ARG A 72 10.15 4.73 22.66
N GLU A 73 9.62 5.94 22.80
CA GLU A 73 9.27 6.54 24.09
C GLU A 73 7.92 6.06 24.65
N GLY A 74 7.20 5.18 23.93
CA GLY A 74 5.90 4.67 24.35
C GLY A 74 4.76 5.71 24.22
N LYS A 75 4.97 6.79 23.48
CA LYS A 75 3.97 7.84 23.18
C LYS A 75 3.07 7.44 21.99
N SER A 76 2.75 6.16 21.87
CA SER A 76 1.86 5.62 20.85
C SER A 76 0.47 5.36 21.44
N LYS A 77 -0.58 5.72 20.70
CA LYS A 77 -1.97 5.37 21.06
C LYS A 77 -2.35 4.08 20.36
N GLU A 78 -2.82 3.09 21.12
CA GLU A 78 -3.50 1.94 20.53
C GLU A 78 -4.89 2.37 20.09
N VAL A 79 -5.25 2.05 18.85
CA VAL A 79 -6.51 2.49 18.25
C VAL A 79 -7.20 1.30 17.62
N ASP A 80 -8.47 1.11 17.98
CA ASP A 80 -9.32 0.12 17.31
C ASP A 80 -9.66 0.61 15.91
N ALA A 81 -9.30 -0.19 14.91
CA ALA A 81 -9.52 0.14 13.51
C ALA A 81 -11.02 0.34 13.16
N HIS A 82 -11.94 -0.24 13.92
CA HIS A 82 -13.38 -0.06 13.70
C HIS A 82 -13.90 1.30 14.14
N ASN A 83 -13.30 1.89 15.18
CA ASN A 83 -13.73 3.16 15.79
C ASN A 83 -12.70 4.28 15.60
N LEU A 84 -11.76 4.09 14.66
CA LEU A 84 -10.63 5.00 14.44
C LEU A 84 -11.08 6.46 14.30
N TRP A 85 -12.15 6.70 13.55
CA TRP A 85 -12.67 8.05 13.29
C TRP A 85 -13.36 8.72 14.48
N GLU A 86 -13.83 7.94 15.46
CA GLU A 86 -14.41 8.49 16.71
C GLU A 86 -13.32 8.85 17.72
N SER A 87 -12.12 8.32 17.54
CA SER A 87 -10.99 8.48 18.46
C SER A 87 -9.99 9.57 18.05
N ILE A 88 -10.20 10.17 16.88
CA ILE A 88 -9.44 11.28 16.32
C ILE A 88 -10.34 12.50 16.41
N ASP A 89 -10.18 13.28 17.48
CA ASP A 89 -10.73 14.63 17.61
C ASP A 89 -9.95 15.63 16.73
#